data_AF-A0A2S1R651-F1
#
_entry.id   AF-A0A2S1R651-F1
#
_cell.length_a   1.000
_cell.length_b   1.000
_cell.length_c   1.000
_cell.angle_alpha   90.00
_cell.angle_beta   90.00
_cell.angle_gamma   90.00
#
_symmetry.space_group_name_H-M   'P 1'
#
loop_
_entity.id
_entity.type
_entity.pdbx_description
1 polymer ?
#
loop_
_entity_poly.entity_id
_entity_poly.type
_entity_poly.pdbx_seq_one_letter_code
_entity_poly.pdbx_strand_id
1 'polypeptide(L)'
;MPTIEESVRHLAAKVRDLKTHISTEEATKTAFIAPFIQDVLGYDIFDPREVIPEYVADVGRKKGEKVDYAIKDGDDFRFLIECKTVGSPLSLDHATQLVRYFNVTDTEFAILTNGEVYHFYAQLDAANRMDEKPFMTLDLTDIDARIFPHLEKCTKSKFDAETIVASAEQLKYVAEVRKVMAAEFKEPSDEWVRYFASRVTAKRLTAQVLEFFRDIVGTAGTQFVRDEANRRLRTAQDLDEEVTADVAAPTAPVDAENAATDSSDDGITTTPEETEAYQIIRAIARQRVPASRVTMRDAKTYCAILFDDNNRKPIARLRFNSSNWKIGVFDADRQEVLIPISTLDEIYDHADAILARISAMEEE
;
A
#
# COMPACT_ATOMS: atom_id res chain seq x y z
N MET A 1 13.66 1.10 -23.81
CA MET A 1 12.47 0.22 -23.70
C MET A 1 11.66 0.74 -22.53
N PRO A 2 10.31 0.71 -22.60
CA PRO A 2 9.48 1.04 -21.45
C PRO A 2 9.85 0.14 -20.26
N THR A 3 9.66 0.66 -19.06
CA THR A 3 9.75 -0.13 -17.83
C THR A 3 8.63 -1.17 -17.78
N ILE A 4 8.81 -2.25 -17.00
CA ILE A 4 7.77 -3.28 -16.87
C ILE A 4 6.47 -2.71 -16.32
N GLU A 5 6.56 -1.72 -15.41
CA GLU A 5 5.40 -1.02 -14.88
C GLU A 5 4.65 -0.25 -15.97
N GLU A 6 5.36 0.49 -16.82
CA GLU A 6 4.75 1.20 -17.95
C GLU A 6 4.07 0.22 -18.93
N SER A 7 4.73 -0.90 -19.26
CA SER A 7 4.14 -1.94 -20.12
C SER A 7 2.86 -2.53 -19.53
N VAL A 8 2.86 -2.85 -18.23
CA VAL A 8 1.66 -3.38 -17.53
C VAL A 8 0.54 -2.34 -17.50
N ARG A 9 0.85 -1.07 -17.18
CA ARG A 9 -0.16 0.00 -17.15
C ARG A 9 -0.74 0.28 -18.53
N HIS A 10 0.08 0.21 -19.58
CA HIS A 10 -0.38 0.33 -20.96
C HIS A 10 -1.31 -0.82 -21.35
N LEU A 11 -0.95 -2.06 -21.01
CA LEU A 11 -1.81 -3.23 -21.22
C LEU A 11 -3.13 -3.11 -20.45
N ALA A 12 -3.09 -2.66 -19.20
CA ALA A 12 -4.29 -2.44 -18.39
C ALA A 12 -5.23 -1.39 -19.00
N ALA A 13 -4.69 -0.29 -19.53
CA ALA A 13 -5.47 0.70 -20.25
C ALA A 13 -6.14 0.10 -21.50
N LYS A 14 -5.41 -0.73 -22.25
CA LYS A 14 -5.94 -1.45 -23.42
C LYS A 14 -7.06 -2.43 -23.04
N VAL A 15 -6.91 -3.18 -21.95
CA VAL A 15 -7.96 -4.07 -21.43
C VAL A 15 -9.21 -3.28 -21.07
N ARG A 16 -9.06 -2.14 -20.36
CA ARG A 16 -10.19 -1.29 -19.97
C ARG A 16 -10.98 -0.77 -21.16
N ASP A 17 -10.29 -0.37 -22.22
CA ASP A 17 -10.89 0.19 -23.44
C ASP A 17 -11.58 -0.89 -24.30
N LEU A 18 -10.92 -2.04 -24.49
CA LEU A 18 -11.34 -3.01 -25.50
C LEU A 18 -12.16 -4.20 -24.97
N LYS A 19 -12.15 -4.48 -23.65
CA LYS A 19 -12.72 -5.75 -23.13
C LYS A 19 -14.20 -5.95 -23.46
N THR A 20 -14.99 -4.88 -23.51
CA THR A 20 -16.43 -4.93 -23.84
C THR A 20 -16.70 -5.28 -25.30
N HIS A 21 -15.69 -5.15 -26.16
CA HIS A 21 -15.76 -5.46 -27.59
C HIS A 21 -15.24 -6.87 -27.92
N ILE A 22 -14.75 -7.62 -26.92
CA ILE A 22 -14.14 -8.94 -27.10
C ILE A 22 -15.03 -10.00 -26.47
N SER A 23 -15.42 -10.99 -27.27
CA SER A 23 -16.34 -12.06 -26.85
C SER A 23 -15.79 -13.47 -27.06
N THR A 24 -14.60 -13.60 -27.66
CA THR A 24 -13.99 -14.90 -27.97
C THR A 24 -12.63 -15.04 -27.31
N GLU A 25 -12.24 -16.28 -27.07
CA GLU A 25 -10.93 -16.62 -26.52
C GLU A 25 -9.81 -16.20 -27.47
N GLU A 26 -9.94 -16.43 -28.78
CA GLU A 26 -8.96 -16.02 -29.80
C GLU A 26 -8.78 -14.50 -29.88
N ALA A 27 -9.87 -13.73 -29.76
CA ALA A 27 -9.77 -12.28 -29.69
C ALA A 27 -9.11 -11.82 -28.37
N THR A 28 -9.36 -12.51 -27.26
CA THR A 28 -8.69 -12.26 -25.98
C THR A 28 -7.19 -12.51 -26.07
N LYS A 29 -6.81 -13.66 -26.65
CA LYS A 29 -5.42 -14.05 -26.91
C LYS A 29 -4.70 -12.98 -27.72
N THR A 30 -5.29 -12.59 -28.85
CA THR A 30 -4.70 -11.61 -29.76
C THR A 30 -4.61 -10.21 -29.14
N ALA A 31 -5.66 -9.74 -28.48
CA ALA A 31 -5.73 -8.37 -28.01
C ALA A 31 -4.98 -8.11 -26.71
N PHE A 32 -4.90 -9.11 -25.81
CA PHE A 32 -4.39 -8.93 -24.44
C PHE A 32 -3.24 -9.86 -24.09
N ILE A 33 -3.36 -11.16 -24.35
CA ILE A 33 -2.39 -12.16 -23.86
C ILE A 33 -1.11 -12.14 -24.71
N ALA A 34 -1.21 -12.05 -26.03
CA ALA A 34 -0.04 -11.93 -26.90
C ALA A 34 0.76 -10.64 -26.62
N PRO A 35 0.14 -9.45 -26.45
CA PRO A 35 0.82 -8.26 -25.95
C PRO A 35 1.43 -8.42 -24.56
N PHE A 36 0.80 -9.18 -23.66
CA PHE A 36 1.42 -9.49 -22.37
C PHE A 36 2.73 -10.28 -22.55
N ILE A 37 2.72 -11.34 -23.36
CA ILE A 37 3.92 -12.15 -23.64
C ILE A 37 5.02 -11.28 -24.29
N GLN A 38 4.65 -10.46 -25.28
CA GLN A 38 5.58 -9.62 -26.04
C GLN A 38 6.09 -8.41 -25.26
N ASP A 39 5.19 -7.56 -24.76
CA ASP A 39 5.50 -6.22 -24.28
C ASP A 39 5.80 -6.19 -22.78
N VAL A 40 5.25 -7.15 -22.02
CA VAL A 40 5.48 -7.25 -20.57
C VAL A 40 6.56 -8.28 -20.25
N LEU A 41 6.42 -9.51 -20.74
CA LEU A 41 7.43 -10.55 -20.48
C LEU A 41 8.64 -10.46 -21.42
N GLY A 42 8.51 -9.81 -22.59
CA GLY A 42 9.62 -9.61 -23.52
C GLY A 42 9.96 -10.82 -24.39
N TYR A 43 9.05 -11.82 -24.48
CA TYR A 43 9.24 -12.98 -25.35
C TYR A 43 8.66 -12.73 -26.74
N ASP A 44 9.40 -13.09 -27.79
CA ASP A 44 8.99 -12.82 -29.16
C ASP A 44 7.88 -13.78 -29.65
N ILE A 45 6.65 -13.27 -29.75
CA ILE A 45 5.50 -14.05 -30.23
C ILE A 45 5.58 -14.41 -31.72
N PHE A 46 6.50 -13.79 -32.46
CA PHE A 46 6.73 -14.05 -33.88
C PHE A 46 7.89 -15.03 -34.11
N ASP A 47 8.67 -15.37 -33.08
CA ASP A 47 9.69 -16.41 -33.15
C ASP A 47 9.14 -17.76 -32.64
N PRO A 48 8.82 -18.72 -33.53
CA PRO A 48 8.27 -20.02 -33.13
C PRO A 48 9.28 -20.91 -32.39
N ARG A 49 10.53 -20.49 -32.24
CA ARG A 49 11.52 -21.17 -31.37
C ARG A 49 11.39 -20.73 -29.93
N GLU A 50 10.77 -19.58 -29.70
CA GLU A 50 10.63 -18.93 -28.40
C GLU A 50 9.21 -18.99 -27.87
N VAL A 51 8.21 -18.64 -28.68
CA VAL A 51 6.80 -18.73 -28.32
C VAL A 51 6.09 -19.63 -29.31
N ILE A 52 5.61 -20.79 -28.83
CA ILE A 52 4.91 -21.77 -29.65
C ILE A 52 3.42 -21.70 -29.31
N PRO A 53 2.57 -21.16 -30.20
CA PRO A 53 1.12 -21.23 -30.03
C PRO A 53 0.62 -22.65 -30.26
N GLU A 54 -0.49 -23.00 -29.60
CA GLU A 54 -1.17 -24.29 -29.73
C GLU A 54 -0.22 -25.49 -29.54
N TYR A 55 0.67 -25.41 -28.54
CA TYR A 55 1.70 -26.42 -28.33
C TYR A 55 1.09 -27.78 -27.96
N VAL A 56 1.43 -28.79 -28.76
CA VAL A 56 1.09 -30.19 -28.55
C VAL A 56 2.37 -30.96 -28.26
N ALA A 57 2.44 -31.60 -27.10
CA ALA A 57 3.40 -32.66 -26.82
C ALA A 57 2.68 -34.02 -26.83
N ASP A 58 3.28 -35.01 -27.47
CA ASP A 58 2.79 -36.39 -27.47
C ASP A 58 3.06 -37.01 -26.10
N VAL A 59 2.08 -36.95 -25.18
CA VAL A 59 2.24 -37.53 -23.83
C VAL A 59 1.04 -38.39 -23.44
N GLY A 60 1.29 -39.69 -23.19
CA GLY A 60 0.28 -40.63 -22.68
C GLY A 60 -0.72 -41.16 -23.72
N ARG A 61 -1.89 -41.64 -23.24
CA ARG A 61 -2.91 -42.36 -24.05
C ARG A 61 -3.96 -41.46 -24.72
N LYS A 62 -3.99 -40.15 -24.45
CA LYS A 62 -4.95 -39.21 -25.06
C LYS A 62 -4.23 -38.34 -26.09
N LYS A 63 -4.61 -38.52 -27.35
CA LYS A 63 -4.02 -37.82 -28.50
C LYS A 63 -4.76 -36.50 -28.73
N GLY A 64 -4.02 -35.39 -28.84
CA GLY A 64 -4.56 -34.10 -29.32
C GLY A 64 -5.04 -33.10 -28.26
N GLU A 65 -4.66 -33.23 -26.99
CA GLU A 65 -4.76 -32.10 -26.05
C GLU A 65 -3.63 -31.09 -26.39
N LYS A 66 -3.82 -29.81 -26.09
CA LYS A 66 -2.86 -28.74 -26.40
C LYS A 66 -2.96 -27.65 -25.36
N VAL A 67 -1.87 -26.93 -25.10
CA VAL A 67 -1.88 -25.67 -24.35
C VAL A 67 -1.81 -24.50 -25.34
N ASP A 68 -2.30 -23.34 -24.94
CA ASP A 68 -2.42 -22.21 -25.85
C ASP A 68 -1.08 -21.59 -26.24
N TYR A 69 -0.15 -21.47 -25.29
CA TYR A 69 1.22 -21.08 -25.57
C TYR A 69 2.21 -21.88 -24.75
N ALA A 70 3.36 -22.21 -25.35
CA ALA A 70 4.56 -22.62 -24.64
C ALA A 70 5.67 -21.61 -24.90
N ILE A 71 6.31 -21.12 -23.85
CA ILE A 71 7.48 -20.26 -23.92
C ILE A 71 8.73 -21.12 -23.69
N LYS A 72 9.68 -21.05 -24.61
CA LYS A 72 10.92 -21.83 -24.61
C LYS A 72 12.16 -20.94 -24.64
N ASP A 73 13.27 -21.50 -24.16
CA ASP A 73 14.62 -21.00 -24.43
C ASP A 73 15.49 -22.19 -24.81
N GLY A 74 15.80 -22.28 -26.11
CA GLY A 74 16.35 -23.50 -26.69
C GLY A 74 15.40 -24.68 -26.52
N ASP A 75 15.86 -25.73 -25.85
CA ASP A 75 15.06 -26.94 -25.63
C ASP A 75 14.22 -26.89 -24.36
N ASP A 76 14.53 -25.99 -23.43
CA ASP A 76 13.90 -25.89 -22.11
C ASP A 76 12.59 -25.09 -22.15
N PHE A 77 11.63 -25.50 -21.32
CA PHE A 77 10.37 -24.78 -21.13
C PHE A 77 10.50 -23.77 -19.99
N ARG A 78 10.11 -22.53 -20.27
CA ARG A 78 10.03 -21.47 -19.25
C ARG A 78 8.64 -21.35 -18.67
N PHE A 79 7.61 -21.30 -19.52
CA PHE A 79 6.21 -21.20 -19.10
C PHE A 79 5.30 -22.00 -20.03
N LEU A 80 4.30 -22.66 -19.47
CA LEU A 80 3.10 -23.08 -20.20
C LEU A 80 1.96 -22.13 -19.88
N ILE A 81 1.19 -21.73 -20.90
CA ILE A 81 0.13 -20.74 -20.75
C ILE A 81 -1.19 -21.31 -21.27
N GLU A 82 -2.20 -21.24 -20.42
CA GLU A 82 -3.60 -21.55 -20.74
C GLU A 82 -4.41 -20.26 -20.67
N CYS A 83 -5.23 -20.05 -21.70
CA CYS A 83 -6.01 -18.85 -21.88
C CYS A 83 -7.51 -19.15 -21.67
N LYS A 84 -8.24 -18.10 -21.30
CA LYS A 84 -9.70 -18.06 -21.26
C LYS A 84 -10.17 -16.75 -21.88
N THR A 85 -11.44 -16.69 -22.26
CA THR A 85 -12.06 -15.45 -22.72
C THR A 85 -12.07 -14.40 -21.61
N VAL A 86 -11.78 -13.14 -21.95
CA VAL A 86 -11.84 -12.01 -21.00
C VAL A 86 -13.18 -11.97 -20.25
N GLY A 87 -13.11 -11.68 -18.95
CA GLY A 87 -14.27 -11.69 -18.04
C GLY A 87 -14.72 -13.08 -17.58
N SER A 88 -14.16 -14.16 -18.12
CA SER A 88 -14.43 -15.52 -17.61
C SER A 88 -13.65 -15.76 -16.31
N PRO A 89 -14.23 -16.48 -15.33
CA PRO A 89 -13.52 -16.84 -14.11
C PRO A 89 -12.36 -17.81 -14.43
N LEU A 90 -11.26 -17.66 -13.68
CA LEU A 90 -10.11 -18.57 -13.76
C LEU A 90 -10.29 -19.69 -12.73
N SER A 91 -10.22 -20.94 -13.19
CA SER A 91 -10.28 -22.13 -12.34
C SER A 91 -9.43 -23.25 -12.93
N LEU A 92 -8.65 -23.92 -12.08
CA LEU A 92 -7.87 -25.10 -12.47
C LEU A 92 -8.76 -26.27 -12.91
N ASP A 93 -9.99 -26.38 -12.37
CA ASP A 93 -10.96 -27.39 -12.80
C ASP A 93 -11.33 -27.23 -14.29
N HIS A 94 -11.22 -26.01 -14.82
CA HIS A 94 -11.46 -25.68 -16.22
C HIS A 94 -10.15 -25.53 -17.03
N ALA A 95 -9.00 -25.82 -16.42
CA ALA A 95 -7.67 -25.75 -17.02
C ALA A 95 -6.96 -27.13 -16.94
N THR A 96 -7.72 -28.22 -17.12
CA THR A 96 -7.18 -29.59 -17.00
C THR A 96 -6.06 -29.89 -18.00
N GLN A 97 -6.03 -29.18 -19.13
CA GLN A 97 -4.96 -29.26 -20.13
C GLN A 97 -3.65 -28.72 -19.54
N LEU A 98 -3.65 -27.51 -18.98
CA LEU A 98 -2.50 -26.92 -18.29
C LEU A 98 -1.92 -27.86 -17.23
N VAL A 99 -2.76 -28.39 -16.34
CA VAL A 99 -2.33 -29.29 -15.25
C VAL A 99 -1.69 -30.56 -15.81
N ARG A 100 -2.32 -31.19 -16.81
CA ARG A 100 -1.79 -32.42 -17.42
C ARG A 100 -0.44 -32.17 -18.08
N TYR A 101 -0.32 -31.09 -18.85
CA TYR A 101 0.90 -30.74 -19.57
C TYR A 101 2.03 -30.36 -18.63
N PHE A 102 1.73 -29.58 -17.60
CA PHE A 102 2.70 -29.22 -16.57
C PHE A 102 3.30 -30.46 -15.90
N ASN A 103 2.48 -31.44 -15.52
CA ASN A 103 2.95 -32.63 -14.81
C ASN A 103 3.78 -33.61 -15.67
N VAL A 104 3.87 -33.41 -16.98
CA VAL A 104 4.56 -34.31 -17.92
C VAL A 104 5.65 -33.62 -18.74
N THR A 105 5.86 -32.34 -18.51
CA THR A 105 6.95 -31.55 -19.10
C THR A 105 7.91 -31.15 -17.99
N ASP A 106 9.17 -30.88 -18.33
CA ASP A 106 10.18 -30.44 -17.36
C ASP A 106 10.07 -28.94 -17.03
N THR A 107 8.89 -28.35 -17.21
CA THR A 107 8.63 -26.93 -16.87
C THR A 107 8.38 -26.78 -15.38
N GLU A 108 8.87 -25.68 -14.81
CA GLU A 108 8.63 -25.37 -13.40
C GLU A 108 7.49 -24.37 -13.20
N PHE A 109 7.07 -23.68 -14.27
CA PHE A 109 6.12 -22.57 -14.19
C PHE A 109 5.00 -22.66 -15.22
N ALA A 110 3.83 -22.15 -14.82
CA ALA A 110 2.64 -22.05 -15.66
C ALA A 110 1.87 -20.76 -15.40
N ILE A 111 1.10 -20.33 -16.40
CA ILE A 111 0.23 -19.17 -16.34
C ILE A 111 -1.18 -19.58 -16.77
N LEU A 112 -2.18 -19.26 -15.96
CA LEU A 112 -3.59 -19.31 -16.34
C LEU A 112 -4.12 -17.89 -16.39
N THR A 113 -4.70 -17.47 -17.52
CA THR A 113 -5.13 -16.07 -17.69
C THR A 113 -6.37 -15.93 -18.57
N ASN A 114 -7.12 -14.85 -18.34
CA ASN A 114 -8.21 -14.40 -19.22
C ASN A 114 -7.87 -13.05 -19.90
N GLY A 115 -6.59 -12.65 -19.89
CA GLY A 115 -6.12 -11.36 -20.41
C GLY A 115 -6.30 -10.18 -19.45
N GLU A 116 -7.19 -10.26 -18.46
CA GLU A 116 -7.41 -9.26 -17.41
C GLU A 116 -6.70 -9.62 -16.10
N VAL A 117 -6.77 -10.91 -15.73
CA VAL A 117 -6.10 -11.49 -14.55
C VAL A 117 -5.13 -12.57 -15.00
N TYR A 118 -3.94 -12.60 -14.39
CA TYR A 118 -2.88 -13.58 -14.68
C TYR A 118 -2.50 -14.29 -13.39
N HIS A 119 -2.75 -15.60 -13.33
CA HIS A 119 -2.34 -16.45 -12.22
C HIS A 119 -1.09 -17.23 -12.59
N PHE A 120 -0.03 -17.02 -11.83
CA PHE A 120 1.25 -17.73 -12.00
C PHE A 120 1.34 -18.87 -11.01
N TYR A 121 1.64 -20.05 -11.53
CA TYR A 121 1.79 -21.30 -10.78
C TYR A 121 3.23 -21.81 -10.90
N ALA A 122 3.65 -22.52 -9.86
CA ALA A 122 4.95 -23.19 -9.79
C ALA A 122 4.78 -24.62 -9.26
N GLN A 123 5.86 -25.40 -9.28
CA GLN A 123 5.96 -26.69 -8.59
C GLN A 123 6.74 -26.55 -7.28
N LEU A 124 6.08 -26.12 -6.20
CA LEU A 124 6.76 -25.95 -4.91
C LEU A 124 6.47 -27.12 -3.96
N ASP A 125 5.27 -27.69 -4.03
CA ASP A 125 4.85 -28.74 -3.09
C ASP A 125 5.38 -30.13 -3.43
N ALA A 126 5.47 -30.46 -4.72
CA ALA A 126 5.95 -31.75 -5.18
C ALA A 126 6.52 -31.66 -6.61
N ALA A 127 7.61 -32.40 -6.85
CA ALA A 127 8.22 -32.47 -8.17
C ALA A 127 7.21 -32.95 -9.24
N ASN A 128 7.22 -32.29 -10.40
CA ASN A 128 6.34 -32.56 -11.53
C ASN A 128 4.84 -32.47 -11.17
N ARG A 129 4.51 -31.61 -10.21
CA ARG A 129 3.13 -31.32 -9.82
C ARG A 129 2.95 -29.82 -9.68
N MET A 130 2.04 -29.27 -10.47
CA MET A 130 1.62 -27.87 -10.32
C MET A 130 0.93 -27.67 -8.97
N ASP A 131 1.29 -26.61 -8.25
CA ASP A 131 0.61 -26.18 -7.02
C ASP A 131 -0.87 -25.83 -7.30
N GLU A 132 -1.75 -26.08 -6.33
CA GLU A 132 -3.20 -25.80 -6.47
C GLU A 132 -3.55 -24.31 -6.40
N LYS A 133 -2.64 -23.49 -5.86
CA LYS A 133 -2.81 -22.05 -5.72
C LYS A 133 -1.70 -21.33 -6.47
N PRO A 134 -1.99 -20.18 -7.10
CA PRO A 134 -0.96 -19.36 -7.70
C PRO A 134 -0.07 -18.75 -6.62
N PHE A 135 1.24 -18.67 -6.88
CA PHE A 135 2.18 -17.96 -6.01
C PHE A 135 2.17 -16.45 -6.26
N MET A 136 1.71 -16.03 -7.44
CA MET A 136 1.63 -14.63 -7.86
C MET A 136 0.38 -14.41 -8.72
N THR A 137 -0.34 -13.32 -8.45
CA THR A 137 -1.49 -12.88 -9.25
C THR A 137 -1.28 -11.44 -9.68
N LEU A 138 -1.37 -11.19 -10.99
CA LEU A 138 -1.44 -9.84 -11.55
C LEU A 138 -2.89 -9.59 -11.98
N ASP A 139 -3.53 -8.61 -11.36
CA ASP A 139 -4.86 -8.12 -11.74
C ASP A 139 -4.71 -6.75 -12.41
N LEU A 140 -5.08 -6.64 -13.69
CA LEU A 140 -4.95 -5.39 -14.43
C LEU A 140 -6.03 -4.36 -14.08
N THR A 141 -7.05 -4.74 -13.32
CA THR A 141 -8.07 -3.83 -12.79
C THR A 141 -7.67 -3.20 -11.47
N ASP A 142 -6.82 -3.88 -10.69
CA ASP A 142 -6.30 -3.46 -9.40
C ASP A 142 -4.81 -3.85 -9.25
N ILE A 143 -3.94 -3.05 -9.85
CA ILE A 143 -2.50 -3.35 -9.93
C ILE A 143 -1.82 -3.00 -8.60
N ASP A 144 -1.36 -4.03 -7.90
CA ASP A 144 -0.47 -3.90 -6.74
C ASP A 144 0.98 -3.69 -7.19
N ALA A 145 1.55 -2.50 -6.96
CA ALA A 145 2.93 -2.18 -7.35
C ALA A 145 3.98 -3.10 -6.71
N ARG A 146 3.66 -3.78 -5.59
CA ARG A 146 4.56 -4.76 -4.95
C ARG A 146 4.81 -5.99 -5.83
N ILE A 147 4.01 -6.19 -6.88
CA ILE A 147 4.15 -7.32 -7.80
C ILE A 147 5.31 -7.15 -8.78
N PHE A 148 5.70 -5.91 -9.11
CA PHE A 148 6.63 -5.64 -10.20
C PHE A 148 8.01 -6.29 -10.02
N PRO A 149 8.65 -6.28 -8.83
CA PRO A 149 9.92 -6.97 -8.63
C PRO A 149 9.85 -8.48 -8.86
N HIS A 150 8.67 -9.08 -8.66
CA HIS A 150 8.44 -10.51 -8.88
C HIS A 150 8.14 -10.80 -10.35
N LEU A 151 7.31 -9.97 -10.98
CA LEU A 151 6.98 -10.06 -12.40
C LEU A 151 8.22 -9.81 -13.28
N GLU A 152 9.12 -8.92 -12.87
CA GLU A 152 10.36 -8.63 -13.59
C GLU A 152 11.23 -9.88 -13.76
N LYS A 153 11.27 -10.75 -12.74
CA LYS A 153 11.98 -12.05 -12.81
C LYS A 153 11.39 -12.99 -13.85
N CYS A 154 10.12 -12.85 -14.21
CA CYS A 154 9.49 -13.66 -15.25
C CYS A 154 9.84 -13.20 -16.67
N THR A 155 10.44 -12.01 -16.83
CA THR A 155 10.80 -11.47 -18.15
C THR A 155 11.96 -12.22 -18.78
N LYS A 156 12.00 -12.27 -20.11
CA LYS A 156 13.06 -12.92 -20.89
C LYS A 156 14.46 -12.57 -20.39
N SER A 157 14.69 -11.28 -20.13
CA SER A 157 16.01 -10.72 -19.78
C SER A 157 16.48 -10.99 -18.34
N LYS A 158 15.55 -11.41 -17.46
CA LYS A 158 15.81 -11.61 -16.02
C LYS A 158 15.41 -13.01 -15.54
N PHE A 159 14.94 -13.86 -16.45
CA PHE A 159 14.49 -15.19 -16.12
C PHE A 159 15.62 -16.03 -15.55
N ASP A 160 15.38 -16.52 -14.33
CA ASP A 160 16.23 -17.44 -13.61
C ASP A 160 15.32 -18.33 -12.76
N ALA A 161 15.25 -19.62 -13.10
CA ALA A 161 14.28 -20.53 -12.52
C ALA A 161 14.47 -20.65 -10.99
N GLU A 162 15.71 -20.79 -10.53
CA GLU A 162 16.05 -20.88 -9.10
C GLU A 162 15.56 -19.64 -8.33
N THR A 163 15.81 -18.44 -8.86
CA THR A 163 15.39 -17.18 -8.23
C THR A 163 13.86 -17.00 -8.24
N ILE A 164 13.17 -17.47 -9.28
CA ILE A 164 11.71 -17.44 -9.35
C ILE A 164 11.12 -18.43 -8.34
N VAL A 165 11.63 -19.67 -8.26
CA VAL A 165 11.22 -20.67 -7.26
C VAL A 165 11.36 -20.12 -5.85
N ALA A 166 12.53 -19.61 -5.49
CA ALA A 166 12.76 -19.02 -4.16
C ALA A 166 11.81 -17.84 -3.87
N SER A 167 11.53 -17.03 -4.89
CA SER A 167 10.58 -15.93 -4.80
C SER A 167 9.14 -16.42 -4.59
N ALA A 168 8.76 -17.50 -5.27
CA ALA A 168 7.44 -18.10 -5.21
C ALA A 168 7.20 -18.75 -3.83
N GLU A 169 8.19 -19.45 -3.27
CA GLU A 169 8.15 -19.98 -1.91
C GLU A 169 7.94 -18.87 -0.87
N GLN A 170 8.72 -17.79 -0.97
CA GLN A 170 8.58 -16.65 -0.07
C GLN A 170 7.17 -16.03 -0.17
N LEU A 171 6.66 -15.79 -1.38
CA LEU A 171 5.32 -15.24 -1.59
C LEU A 171 4.22 -16.14 -1.01
N LYS A 172 4.34 -17.46 -1.21
CA LYS A 172 3.44 -18.47 -0.65
C LYS A 172 3.41 -18.40 0.88
N TYR A 173 4.58 -18.38 1.53
CA TYR A 173 4.65 -18.27 2.99
C TYR A 173 4.14 -16.94 3.51
N VAL A 174 4.44 -15.82 2.85
CA VAL A 174 3.89 -14.51 3.22
C VAL A 174 2.36 -14.51 3.15
N ALA A 175 1.77 -15.10 2.11
CA ALA A 175 0.33 -15.20 1.97
C ALA A 175 -0.32 -16.05 3.08
N GLU A 176 0.24 -17.23 3.38
CA GLU A 176 -0.28 -18.10 4.43
C GLU A 176 -0.08 -17.49 5.83
N VAL A 177 1.05 -16.84 6.11
CA VAL A 177 1.27 -16.09 7.37
C VAL A 177 0.27 -14.95 7.51
N ARG A 178 0.02 -14.18 6.44
CA ARG A 178 -1.01 -13.11 6.46
C ARG A 178 -2.39 -13.65 6.78
N LYS A 179 -2.74 -14.83 6.27
CA LYS A 179 -4.02 -15.49 6.56
C LYS A 179 -4.12 -15.89 8.03
N VAL A 180 -3.06 -16.47 8.59
CA VAL A 180 -2.99 -16.80 10.03
C VAL A 180 -3.10 -15.52 10.87
N MET A 181 -2.35 -14.48 10.54
CA MET A 181 -2.43 -13.19 11.23
C MET A 181 -3.85 -12.61 11.20
N ALA A 182 -4.51 -12.61 10.03
CA ALA A 182 -5.87 -12.12 9.91
C ALA A 182 -6.86 -12.91 10.78
N ALA A 183 -6.68 -14.24 10.88
CA ALA A 183 -7.47 -15.07 11.77
C ALA A 183 -7.23 -14.70 13.24
N GLU A 184 -5.97 -14.51 13.64
CA GLU A 184 -5.60 -14.09 15.00
C GLU A 184 -6.15 -12.71 15.39
N PHE A 185 -6.21 -11.76 14.45
CA PHE A 185 -6.83 -10.45 14.71
C PHE A 185 -8.36 -10.53 14.85
N LYS A 186 -9.01 -11.46 14.13
CA LYS A 186 -10.46 -11.65 14.19
C LYS A 186 -10.88 -12.41 15.44
N GLU A 187 -10.16 -13.48 15.75
CA GLU A 187 -10.43 -14.36 16.87
C GLU A 187 -9.09 -14.82 17.47
N PRO A 188 -8.53 -14.07 18.44
CA PRO A 188 -7.23 -14.37 19.04
C PRO A 188 -7.14 -15.79 19.58
N SER A 189 -6.13 -16.55 19.18
CA SER A 189 -5.89 -17.88 19.73
C SER A 189 -5.37 -17.80 21.16
N ASP A 190 -5.50 -18.91 21.88
CA ASP A 190 -5.00 -19.06 23.25
C ASP A 190 -3.48 -18.82 23.35
N GLU A 191 -2.73 -19.22 22.32
CA GLU A 191 -1.28 -18.98 22.22
C GLU A 191 -0.96 -17.50 22.00
N TRP A 192 -1.70 -16.85 21.12
CA TRP A 192 -1.56 -15.41 20.82
C TRP A 192 -1.89 -14.54 22.05
N VAL A 193 -2.96 -14.89 22.77
CA VAL A 193 -3.33 -14.20 24.02
C VAL A 193 -2.26 -14.39 25.09
N ARG A 194 -1.72 -15.62 25.26
CA ARG A 194 -0.60 -15.88 26.20
C ARG A 194 0.64 -15.08 25.83
N TYR A 195 0.96 -14.98 24.54
CA TYR A 195 2.10 -14.22 24.05
C TYR A 195 2.05 -12.76 24.51
N PHE A 196 0.91 -12.08 24.36
CA PHE A 196 0.78 -10.70 24.83
C PHE A 196 0.66 -10.60 26.35
N ALA A 197 -0.20 -11.41 26.97
CA ALA A 197 -0.44 -11.36 28.40
C ALA A 197 0.86 -11.52 29.21
N SER A 198 1.73 -12.46 28.82
CA SER A 198 3.02 -12.67 29.49
C SER A 198 3.99 -11.47 29.43
N ARG A 199 3.79 -10.53 28.50
CA ARG A 199 4.62 -9.32 28.36
C ARG A 199 4.06 -8.09 29.06
N VAL A 200 2.77 -8.10 29.38
CA VAL A 200 2.07 -6.94 29.94
C VAL A 200 1.57 -7.18 31.36
N THR A 201 1.63 -8.41 31.87
CA THR A 201 1.28 -8.71 33.27
C THR A 201 2.24 -9.67 33.95
N ALA A 202 2.49 -9.41 35.23
CA ALA A 202 3.18 -10.35 36.13
C ALA A 202 2.22 -11.36 36.79
N LYS A 203 0.91 -11.25 36.55
CA LYS A 203 -0.08 -12.19 37.10
C LYS A 203 0.11 -13.56 36.48
N ARG A 204 -0.10 -14.61 37.29
CA ARG A 204 -0.12 -15.99 36.78
C ARG A 204 -1.25 -16.12 35.75
N LEU A 205 -0.92 -16.68 34.59
CA LEU A 205 -1.84 -16.90 33.47
C LEU A 205 -2.82 -18.06 33.76
N THR A 206 -3.79 -17.82 34.63
CA THR A 206 -4.91 -18.74 34.87
C THR A 206 -5.95 -18.63 33.74
N ALA A 207 -6.89 -19.58 33.64
CA ALA A 207 -7.95 -19.54 32.64
C ALA A 207 -8.75 -18.22 32.67
N GLN A 208 -9.09 -17.74 33.87
CA GLN A 208 -9.81 -16.48 34.04
C GLN A 208 -9.00 -15.24 33.60
N VAL A 209 -7.68 -15.25 33.84
CA VAL A 209 -6.80 -14.17 33.36
C VAL A 209 -6.68 -14.23 31.83
N LEU A 210 -6.58 -15.41 31.23
CA LEU A 210 -6.55 -15.57 29.78
C LEU A 210 -7.85 -15.13 29.11
N GLU A 211 -9.01 -15.44 29.69
CA GLU A 211 -10.31 -14.99 29.20
C GLU A 211 -10.42 -13.46 29.23
N PHE A 212 -9.98 -12.82 30.31
CA PHE A 212 -9.91 -11.36 30.39
C PHE A 212 -8.95 -10.77 29.33
N PHE A 213 -7.77 -11.36 29.14
CA PHE A 213 -6.82 -10.88 28.14
C PHE A 213 -7.25 -11.17 26.70
N ARG A 214 -8.07 -12.18 26.45
CA ARG A 214 -8.63 -12.47 25.13
C ARG A 214 -9.43 -11.28 24.59
N ASP A 215 -10.31 -10.72 25.42
CA ASP A 215 -11.10 -9.54 25.06
C ASP A 215 -10.24 -8.31 24.84
N ILE A 216 -9.24 -8.10 25.71
CA ILE A 216 -8.29 -6.97 25.59
C ILE A 216 -7.46 -7.09 24.31
N VAL A 217 -6.91 -8.27 24.02
CA VAL A 217 -6.08 -8.50 22.83
C VAL A 217 -6.90 -8.31 21.56
N GLY A 218 -8.13 -8.82 21.51
CA GLY A 218 -9.03 -8.60 20.37
C GLY A 218 -9.38 -7.12 20.17
N THR A 219 -9.71 -6.42 21.25
CA THR A 219 -10.00 -4.98 21.23
C THR A 219 -8.79 -4.17 20.75
N ALA A 220 -7.62 -4.40 21.36
CA ALA A 220 -6.38 -3.70 21.00
C ALA A 220 -5.95 -4.00 19.56
N GLY A 221 -6.08 -5.26 19.11
CA GLY A 221 -5.75 -5.65 17.74
C GLY A 221 -6.64 -4.94 16.71
N THR A 222 -7.95 -4.85 16.97
CA THR A 222 -8.89 -4.14 16.10
C THR A 222 -8.59 -2.64 16.04
N GLN A 223 -8.32 -2.02 17.21
CA GLN A 223 -7.94 -0.61 17.28
C GLN A 223 -6.65 -0.34 16.52
N PHE A 224 -5.61 -1.14 16.74
CA PHE A 224 -4.32 -0.98 16.07
C PHE A 224 -4.43 -1.05 14.54
N VAL A 225 -5.17 -2.02 13.99
CA VAL A 225 -5.36 -2.14 12.54
C VAL A 225 -6.14 -0.94 11.98
N ARG A 226 -7.17 -0.48 12.70
CA ARG A 226 -7.96 0.70 12.30
C ARG A 226 -7.09 1.95 12.29
N ASP A 227 -6.30 2.17 13.33
CA ASP A 227 -5.45 3.34 13.47
C ASP A 227 -4.37 3.37 12.39
N GLU A 228 -3.78 2.21 12.07
CA GLU A 228 -2.80 2.09 10.98
C GLU A 228 -3.42 2.34 9.60
N ALA A 229 -4.63 1.83 9.35
CA ALA A 229 -5.35 2.08 8.10
C ALA A 229 -5.67 3.58 7.95
N ASN A 230 -6.18 4.20 9.02
CA ASN A 230 -6.49 5.63 9.04
C ASN A 230 -5.23 6.48 8.86
N ARG A 231 -4.11 6.08 9.47
CA ARG A 231 -2.81 6.76 9.31
C ARG A 231 -2.38 6.77 7.85
N ARG A 232 -2.44 5.62 7.17
CA ARG A 232 -2.07 5.51 5.75
C ARG A 232 -3.00 6.28 4.83
N LEU A 233 -4.31 6.30 5.11
CA LEU A 233 -5.27 7.07 4.33
C LEU A 233 -4.99 8.58 4.41
N ARG A 234 -4.68 9.09 5.61
CA ARG A 234 -4.28 10.50 5.79
C ARG A 234 -3.01 10.81 5.01
N THR A 235 -1.98 9.97 5.11
CA THR A 235 -0.73 10.15 4.34
C THR A 235 -0.94 10.07 2.82
N ALA A 236 -1.87 9.24 2.33
CA ALA A 236 -2.19 9.17 0.91
C ALA A 236 -2.98 10.40 0.41
N GLN A 237 -3.87 10.94 1.23
CA GLN A 237 -4.60 12.18 0.93
C GLN A 237 -3.66 13.39 0.88
N ASP A 238 -2.68 13.47 1.79
CA ASP A 238 -1.66 14.51 1.78
C ASP A 238 -0.78 14.45 0.51
N LEU A 239 -0.55 13.25 -0.06
CA LEU A 239 0.21 13.05 -1.29
C LEU A 239 -0.59 13.38 -2.56
N ASP A 240 -1.92 13.12 -2.59
CA ASP A 240 -2.78 13.49 -3.73
C ASP A 240 -2.97 15.02 -3.82
N GLU A 241 -2.89 15.75 -2.71
CA GLU A 241 -2.90 17.22 -2.71
C GLU A 241 -1.59 17.84 -3.23
N GLU A 242 -0.45 17.13 -3.13
CA GLU A 242 0.84 17.59 -3.69
C GLU A 242 0.97 17.35 -5.21
N VAL A 243 0.16 16.50 -5.85
CA VAL A 243 0.30 16.14 -7.28
C VAL A 243 -0.43 17.11 -8.24
N THR A 244 -1.19 18.10 -7.74
CA THR A 244 -1.81 19.13 -8.61
C THR A 244 -0.99 20.41 -8.78
N ALA A 245 0.22 20.47 -8.21
CA ALA A 245 1.09 21.62 -8.36
C ALA A 245 2.54 21.20 -8.66
N ASP A 246 2.86 20.89 -9.92
CA ASP A 246 4.04 21.49 -10.54
C ASP A 246 4.18 21.21 -12.05
N VAL A 247 4.07 22.28 -12.83
CA VAL A 247 4.84 22.48 -14.07
C VAL A 247 5.73 23.70 -13.81
N ALA A 248 6.98 23.49 -13.42
CA ALA A 248 8.18 24.14 -13.97
C ALA A 248 9.37 24.13 -12.99
N ALA A 249 10.32 23.22 -13.27
CA ALA A 249 11.77 23.43 -13.45
C ALA A 249 12.65 24.14 -12.36
N PRO A 250 13.96 23.80 -12.31
CA PRO A 250 14.68 23.51 -11.07
C PRO A 250 15.83 24.48 -10.75
N THR A 251 16.27 24.54 -9.49
CA THR A 251 17.68 24.87 -9.15
C THR A 251 18.16 24.19 -7.85
N ALA A 252 19.08 23.25 -8.04
CA ALA A 252 20.35 22.90 -7.37
C ALA A 252 20.67 23.28 -5.89
N PRO A 253 21.60 22.54 -5.24
CA PRO A 253 21.58 22.16 -3.82
C PRO A 253 22.58 22.95 -2.95
N VAL A 254 22.43 22.85 -1.62
CA VAL A 254 23.54 23.04 -0.66
C VAL A 254 23.35 22.22 0.61
N ASP A 255 24.50 21.81 1.12
CA ASP A 255 24.85 20.71 2.02
C ASP A 255 24.43 20.82 3.50
N ALA A 256 24.55 19.64 4.12
CA ALA A 256 24.47 19.32 5.54
C ALA A 256 25.41 20.12 6.45
N GLU A 257 25.00 20.33 7.71
CA GLU A 257 25.59 19.65 8.88
C GLU A 257 25.05 20.19 10.22
N ASN A 258 24.84 19.25 11.16
CA ASN A 258 24.97 19.33 12.64
C ASN A 258 24.08 20.37 13.39
N ALA A 259 23.46 20.10 14.54
CA ALA A 259 23.89 19.30 15.68
C ALA A 259 22.70 19.07 16.66
N ALA A 260 22.84 18.02 17.48
CA ALA A 260 21.93 17.60 18.56
C ALA A 260 21.79 18.63 19.71
N THR A 261 20.69 18.53 20.48
CA THR A 261 20.72 18.22 21.94
C THR A 261 19.31 18.01 22.52
N ASP A 262 19.18 16.88 23.23
CA ASP A 262 18.37 16.55 24.41
C ASP A 262 17.33 17.55 24.96
N SER A 263 16.13 17.08 25.30
CA SER A 263 15.80 16.60 26.66
C SER A 263 14.28 16.60 26.96
N SER A 264 13.94 15.72 27.91
CA SER A 264 12.69 15.61 28.70
C SER A 264 11.43 15.09 28.02
N ASP A 265 11.26 13.78 28.19
CA ASP A 265 10.03 13.14 28.66
C ASP A 265 9.32 14.02 29.71
N ASP A 266 8.21 14.64 29.32
CA ASP A 266 7.16 15.07 30.24
C ASP A 266 5.86 14.70 29.52
N GLY A 267 5.07 13.80 30.11
CA GLY A 267 3.89 13.13 29.53
C GLY A 267 2.76 14.08 29.12
N ILE A 268 3.03 14.89 28.10
CA ILE A 268 2.18 15.90 27.50
C ILE A 268 1.88 15.38 26.10
N THR A 269 0.69 14.81 25.93
CA THR A 269 0.23 14.28 24.65
C THR A 269 -0.43 15.42 23.87
N THR A 270 0.26 15.95 22.87
CA THR A 270 -0.36 16.85 21.90
C THR A 270 -1.48 16.12 21.19
N THR A 271 -2.70 16.63 21.32
CA THR A 271 -3.89 16.00 20.75
C THR A 271 -3.98 16.25 19.23
N PRO A 272 -4.65 15.36 18.47
CA PRO A 272 -4.93 15.61 17.05
C PRO A 272 -5.65 16.94 16.83
N GLU A 273 -6.58 17.31 17.72
CA GLU A 273 -7.35 18.54 17.67
C GLU A 273 -6.47 19.79 17.86
N GLU A 274 -5.49 19.74 18.77
CA GLU A 274 -4.50 20.82 18.93
C GLU A 274 -3.59 20.96 17.71
N THR A 275 -3.22 19.83 17.10
CA THR A 275 -2.41 19.80 15.89
C THR A 275 -3.17 20.41 14.71
N GLU A 276 -4.45 20.08 14.56
CA GLU A 276 -5.32 20.62 13.50
C GLU A 276 -5.60 22.11 13.70
N ALA A 277 -5.95 22.53 14.92
CA ALA A 277 -6.09 23.94 15.25
C ALA A 277 -4.80 24.76 15.02
N TYR A 278 -3.64 24.17 15.32
CA TYR A 278 -2.35 24.76 14.97
C TYR A 278 -2.20 24.97 13.46
N GLN A 279 -2.56 23.98 12.62
CA GLN A 279 -2.50 24.15 11.17
C GLN A 279 -3.45 25.23 10.67
N ILE A 280 -4.65 25.35 11.24
CA ILE A 280 -5.60 26.43 10.92
C ILE A 280 -4.99 27.80 11.27
N ILE A 281 -4.49 27.97 12.50
CA ILE A 281 -3.87 29.23 12.94
C ILE A 281 -2.62 29.54 12.11
N ARG A 282 -1.82 28.53 11.75
CA ARG A 282 -0.65 28.66 10.89
C ARG A 282 -1.04 29.05 9.46
N ALA A 283 -2.13 28.53 8.92
CA ALA A 283 -2.67 28.90 7.62
C ALA A 283 -3.18 30.36 7.60
N ILE A 284 -3.88 30.78 8.65
CA ILE A 284 -4.28 32.19 8.85
C ILE A 284 -3.02 33.07 8.89
N ALA A 285 -2.04 32.72 9.73
CA ALA A 285 -0.79 33.47 9.90
C ALA A 285 0.02 33.62 8.59
N ARG A 286 -0.06 32.65 7.67
CA ARG A 286 0.62 32.70 6.36
C ARG A 286 0.21 33.87 5.48
N GLN A 287 -0.92 34.52 5.75
CA GLN A 287 -1.33 35.74 5.06
C GLN A 287 -0.43 36.94 5.40
N ARG A 288 0.36 36.86 6.49
CA ARG A 288 1.28 37.92 6.94
C ARG A 288 2.72 37.46 7.03
N VAL A 289 2.97 36.29 7.60
CA VAL A 289 4.32 35.80 7.88
C VAL A 289 4.60 34.41 7.34
N PRO A 290 5.88 34.08 7.04
CA PRO A 290 6.26 32.72 6.69
C PRO A 290 5.86 31.72 7.78
N ALA A 291 5.44 30.52 7.35
CA ALA A 291 4.99 29.45 8.23
C ALA A 291 6.08 28.92 9.20
N SER A 292 7.34 29.26 8.96
CA SER A 292 8.49 28.96 9.84
C SER A 292 8.54 29.83 11.09
N ARG A 293 7.85 30.97 11.11
CA ARG A 293 7.77 31.89 12.25
C ARG A 293 6.63 31.58 13.22
N VAL A 294 5.84 30.54 12.92
CA VAL A 294 4.70 30.12 13.75
C VAL A 294 5.01 28.75 14.30
N THR A 295 5.06 28.63 15.63
CA THR A 295 5.49 27.42 16.32
C THR A 295 4.49 27.02 17.38
N MET A 296 4.26 25.72 17.52
CA MET A 296 3.41 25.15 18.56
C MET A 296 4.27 24.67 19.72
N ARG A 297 3.89 25.05 20.95
CA ARG A 297 4.46 24.51 22.18
C ARG A 297 3.36 24.05 23.10
N ASP A 298 3.36 22.77 23.41
CA ASP A 298 2.37 22.19 24.29
C ASP A 298 2.73 22.42 25.77
N ALA A 299 1.72 22.63 26.61
CA ALA A 299 1.88 22.82 28.05
C ALA A 299 0.69 22.21 28.80
N LYS A 300 0.90 21.87 30.08
CA LYS A 300 -0.06 21.10 30.92
C LYS A 300 -1.48 21.67 31.01
N THR A 301 -1.68 22.96 30.74
CA THR A 301 -2.99 23.62 30.86
C THR A 301 -3.53 24.19 29.55
N TYR A 302 -2.70 24.32 28.52
CA TYR A 302 -3.06 24.84 27.20
C TYR A 302 -1.93 24.56 26.21
N CYS A 303 -2.27 24.41 24.94
CA CYS A 303 -1.30 24.39 23.85
C CYS A 303 -1.09 25.83 23.33
N ALA A 304 0.16 26.29 23.30
CA ALA A 304 0.53 27.65 22.92
C ALA A 304 0.97 27.73 21.45
N ILE A 305 0.37 28.65 20.69
CA ILE A 305 0.85 29.01 19.36
C ILE A 305 1.65 30.31 19.48
N LEU A 306 2.92 30.27 19.10
CA LEU A 306 3.91 31.31 19.34
C LEU A 306 4.45 31.87 18.03
N PHE A 307 4.82 33.14 18.09
CA PHE A 307 5.56 33.81 17.04
C PHE A 307 7.07 33.75 17.34
N ASP A 308 7.87 33.36 16.34
CA ASP A 308 9.33 33.17 16.43
C ASP A 308 9.77 32.30 17.62
N ASP A 309 8.97 31.28 17.96
CA ASP A 309 9.25 30.37 19.08
C ASP A 309 9.48 31.06 20.43
N ASN A 310 8.84 32.22 20.64
CA ASN A 310 9.04 33.05 21.80
C ASN A 310 7.80 33.08 22.71
N ASN A 311 7.95 32.58 23.95
CA ASN A 311 6.88 32.56 24.96
C ASN A 311 6.31 33.95 25.32
N ARG A 312 7.02 35.04 25.01
CA ARG A 312 6.54 36.42 25.20
C ARG A 312 5.73 36.95 24.01
N LYS A 313 5.73 36.23 22.89
CA LYS A 313 4.99 36.56 21.67
C LYS A 313 3.92 35.47 21.37
N PRO A 314 2.89 35.29 22.22
CA PRO A 314 1.83 34.32 21.96
C PRO A 314 0.82 34.85 20.92
N ILE A 315 0.63 34.07 19.86
CA ILE A 315 -0.36 34.32 18.80
C ILE A 315 -1.75 33.89 19.31
N ALA A 316 -1.84 32.67 19.85
CA ALA A 316 -3.07 32.11 20.40
C ALA A 316 -2.76 31.05 21.46
N ARG A 317 -3.76 30.72 22.29
CA ARG A 317 -3.69 29.62 23.27
C ARG A 317 -4.90 28.71 23.14
N LEU A 318 -4.66 27.44 22.84
CA LEU A 318 -5.68 26.41 22.68
C LEU A 318 -5.92 25.71 24.02
N ARG A 319 -7.18 25.64 24.47
CA ARG A 319 -7.58 24.94 25.70
C ARG A 319 -8.58 23.84 25.35
N PHE A 320 -8.07 22.71 24.86
CA PHE A 320 -8.89 21.57 24.42
C PHE A 320 -8.96 20.43 25.43
N ASN A 321 -8.32 20.59 26.59
CA ASN A 321 -8.25 19.61 27.69
C ASN A 321 -9.60 19.32 28.40
N SER A 322 -10.72 19.90 27.95
CA SER A 322 -12.06 19.69 28.52
C SER A 322 -13.12 19.67 27.43
N SER A 323 -14.33 19.18 27.73
CA SER A 323 -15.46 19.17 26.79
C SER A 323 -15.93 20.57 26.34
N ASN A 324 -15.43 21.63 26.97
CA ASN A 324 -15.69 23.03 26.60
C ASN A 324 -14.42 23.63 25.99
N TRP A 325 -14.25 23.50 24.69
CA TRP A 325 -13.10 24.05 23.98
C TRP A 325 -13.12 25.57 24.02
N LYS A 326 -11.94 26.16 24.19
CA LYS A 326 -11.75 27.61 24.16
C LYS A 326 -10.47 27.96 23.41
N ILE A 327 -10.55 29.02 22.62
CA ILE A 327 -9.39 29.69 22.04
C ILE A 327 -9.13 31.00 22.81
N GLY A 328 -7.90 31.17 23.26
CA GLY A 328 -7.39 32.42 23.80
C GLY A 328 -6.80 33.27 22.69
N VAL A 329 -7.43 34.39 22.37
CA VAL A 329 -6.91 35.43 21.47
C VAL A 329 -6.50 36.65 22.29
N PHE A 330 -5.68 37.54 21.72
CA PHE A 330 -5.17 38.71 22.45
C PHE A 330 -5.73 39.99 21.87
N ASP A 331 -6.21 40.89 22.73
CA ASP A 331 -6.68 42.22 22.33
C ASP A 331 -5.51 43.22 22.14
N ALA A 332 -5.85 44.46 21.81
CA ALA A 332 -4.89 45.54 21.58
C ALA A 332 -4.05 45.87 22.82
N ASP A 333 -4.56 45.63 24.03
CA ASP A 333 -3.86 45.85 25.31
C ASP A 333 -3.07 44.60 25.75
N ARG A 334 -2.91 43.62 24.84
CA ARG A 334 -2.25 42.33 25.05
C ARG A 334 -2.90 41.47 26.13
N GLN A 335 -4.17 41.74 26.47
CA GLN A 335 -4.93 40.91 27.39
C GLN A 335 -5.52 39.72 26.64
N GLU A 336 -5.49 38.55 27.29
CA GLU A 336 -6.04 37.32 26.73
C GLU A 336 -7.56 37.30 26.90
N VAL A 337 -8.27 37.17 25.79
CA VAL A 337 -9.72 36.99 25.71
C VAL A 337 -10.02 35.53 25.38
N LEU A 338 -10.75 34.85 26.26
CA LEU A 338 -11.13 33.45 26.10
C LEU A 338 -12.48 33.33 25.39
N ILE A 339 -12.47 32.75 24.19
CA ILE A 339 -13.66 32.56 23.39
C ILE A 339 -14.00 31.07 23.35
N PRO A 340 -15.22 30.66 23.77
CA PRO A 340 -15.66 29.29 23.64
C PRO A 340 -15.88 28.96 22.17
N ILE A 341 -15.42 27.78 21.75
CA ILE A 341 -15.67 27.25 20.41
C ILE A 341 -16.26 25.84 20.51
N SER A 342 -17.14 25.48 19.58
CA SER A 342 -17.77 24.16 19.51
C SER A 342 -17.18 23.27 18.41
N THR A 343 -16.55 23.88 17.40
CA THR A 343 -15.86 23.20 16.30
C THR A 343 -14.53 23.91 15.99
N LEU A 344 -13.63 23.25 15.25
CA LEU A 344 -12.37 23.85 14.83
C LEU A 344 -12.56 24.93 13.75
N ASP A 345 -13.64 24.86 12.98
CA ASP A 345 -13.96 25.84 11.93
C ASP A 345 -14.23 27.24 12.52
N GLU A 346 -14.74 27.32 13.75
CA GLU A 346 -14.99 28.59 14.47
C GLU A 346 -13.70 29.37 14.74
N ILE A 347 -12.50 28.77 14.55
CA ILE A 347 -11.21 29.50 14.60
C ILE A 347 -11.14 30.55 13.49
N TYR A 348 -11.74 30.30 12.32
CA TYR A 348 -11.74 31.27 11.21
C TYR A 348 -12.51 32.55 11.53
N ASP A 349 -13.51 32.48 12.40
CA ASP A 349 -14.27 33.66 12.88
C ASP A 349 -13.40 34.62 13.72
N HIS A 350 -12.19 34.19 14.10
CA HIS A 350 -11.21 34.97 14.84
C HIS A 350 -9.93 35.27 14.05
N ALA A 351 -9.94 35.02 12.74
CA ALA A 351 -8.79 35.24 11.87
C ALA A 351 -8.27 36.68 11.93
N ASP A 352 -9.16 37.69 11.91
CA ASP A 352 -8.77 39.09 11.97
C ASP A 352 -8.02 39.44 13.27
N ALA A 353 -8.45 38.89 14.40
CA ALA A 353 -7.78 39.10 15.69
C ALA A 353 -6.39 38.44 15.73
N ILE A 354 -6.27 37.23 15.16
CA ILE A 354 -4.99 36.51 15.02
C ILE A 354 -4.02 37.31 14.13
N LEU A 355 -4.50 37.81 12.98
CA LEU A 355 -3.71 38.60 12.04
C LEU A 355 -3.28 39.96 12.61
N ALA A 356 -4.17 40.63 13.35
CA ALA A 356 -3.86 41.87 14.05
C ALA A 356 -2.77 41.64 15.11
N ARG A 357 -2.86 40.53 15.85
CA ARG A 357 -1.86 40.16 16.85
C ARG A 357 -0.48 39.88 16.25
N ILE A 358 -0.44 39.21 15.10
CA ILE A 358 0.81 38.94 14.36
C ILE A 358 1.42 40.24 13.83
N SER A 359 0.61 41.11 13.22
CA SER A 359 1.09 42.40 12.70
C SER A 359 1.74 43.25 13.80
N ALA A 360 1.11 43.32 14.98
CA ALA A 360 1.67 44.02 16.13
C ALA A 360 3.02 43.44 16.59
N MET A 361 3.28 42.15 16.40
CA MET A 361 4.55 41.50 16.75
C MET A 361 5.65 41.64 15.71
N GLU A 362 5.31 41.98 14.45
CA GLU A 362 6.26 42.33 13.41
C GLU A 362 6.78 43.76 13.56
N GLU A 363 5.96 44.64 14.14
CA GLU A 363 6.32 46.04 14.43
C GLU A 363 7.10 46.22 15.75
N GLU A 364 7.14 45.18 16.60
CA GLU A 364 7.85 45.09 17.90
C GLU A 364 9.17 44.31 17.84
#